data_AF-A0A7V2WS34-F1
#
_entry.id   AF-A0A7V2WS34-F1
#
_cell.length_a   1.000
_cell.length_b   1.000
_cell.length_c   1.000
_cell.angle_alpha   90.00
_cell.angle_beta   90.00
_cell.angle_gamma   90.00
#
_symmetry.space_group_name_H-M   'P 1'
#
loop_
_entity.id
_entity.type
_entity.pdbx_description
1 polymer ?
#
loop_
_entity_poly.entity_id
_entity_poly.type
_entity_poly.pdbx_seq_one_letter_code
_entity_poly.pdbx_strand_id
1 'polypeptide(L)'
;MNCTKTIQTIATNFSPKIALVLGSGLGEFVGSINKIAEISYKELEGFPISGVGGHAGKLILGTIANVPIIAMQGRVHYYENGQVDAMKVPIKCFKQLGCEVLILTNAAGSLDKNAGPGSVMVLSDYINFTGMSPLFKEMGNERFVNMVNAFDRSLRQNIL
;
A
#
# COMPACT_ATOMS: atom_id res chain seq x y z
N MET A 1 -8.26 6.25 13.74
CA MET A 1 -8.29 4.80 14.08
C MET A 1 -7.31 4.55 15.21
N ASN A 2 -7.29 3.38 15.86
CA ASN A 2 -6.26 3.12 16.87
C ASN A 2 -4.85 3.10 16.25
N CYS A 3 -4.70 2.56 15.03
CA CYS A 3 -3.43 2.56 14.28
C CYS A 3 -2.78 3.95 14.13
N THR A 4 -3.58 5.00 13.85
CA THR A 4 -3.05 6.36 13.66
C THR A 4 -2.50 6.93 14.96
N LYS A 5 -3.15 6.63 16.08
CA LYS A 5 -2.68 7.03 17.41
C LYS A 5 -1.37 6.33 17.75
N THR A 6 -1.29 5.01 17.58
CA THR A 6 -0.05 4.24 17.79
C THR A 6 1.11 4.83 16.98
N ILE A 7 0.88 5.10 15.69
CA ILE A 7 1.89 5.70 14.80
C ILE A 7 2.33 7.08 15.29
N GLN A 8 1.39 7.96 15.68
CA GLN A 8 1.71 9.30 16.17
C GLN A 8 2.37 9.31 17.55
N THR A 9 2.11 8.30 18.39
CA THR A 9 2.83 8.11 19.66
C THR A 9 4.28 7.72 19.41
N ILE A 10 4.55 6.85 18.43
CA ILE A 10 5.91 6.40 18.10
C ILE A 10 6.69 7.49 17.34
N ALA A 11 6.03 8.17 16.40
CA ALA A 11 6.61 9.22 15.58
C ALA A 11 5.78 10.50 15.71
N THR A 12 6.02 11.25 16.79
CA THR A 12 5.29 12.49 17.08
C THR A 12 5.48 13.53 15.97
N ASN A 13 4.39 14.19 15.57
CA ASN A 13 4.34 15.16 14.48
C ASN A 13 4.76 14.62 13.10
N PHE A 14 4.84 13.29 12.93
CA PHE A 14 5.11 12.71 11.63
C PHE A 14 3.87 12.80 10.73
N SER A 15 4.03 13.49 9.60
CA SER A 15 2.99 13.65 8.57
C SER A 15 3.51 13.14 7.23
N PRO A 16 3.29 11.85 6.91
CA PRO A 16 3.72 11.27 5.65
C PRO A 16 2.89 11.82 4.48
N LYS A 17 3.56 12.15 3.38
CA LYS A 17 2.93 12.58 2.12
C LYS A 17 2.65 11.44 1.18
N ILE A 18 3.50 10.41 1.20
CA ILE A 18 3.43 9.25 0.31
C ILE A 18 3.36 7.98 1.15
N ALA A 19 2.39 7.13 0.84
CA ALA A 19 2.34 5.75 1.30
C ALA A 19 2.84 4.81 0.20
N LEU A 20 3.67 3.83 0.56
CA LEU A 20 4.21 2.83 -0.34
C LEU A 20 3.82 1.43 0.16
N VAL A 21 3.29 0.58 -0.72
CA VAL A 21 3.05 -0.83 -0.42
C VAL A 21 4.03 -1.68 -1.21
N LEU A 22 4.99 -2.30 -0.52
CA LEU A 22 6.03 -3.11 -1.14
C LEU A 22 5.53 -4.53 -1.38
N GLY A 23 5.43 -4.90 -2.65
CA GLY A 23 5.14 -6.26 -3.11
C GLY A 23 6.32 -7.23 -2.96
N SER A 24 6.10 -8.47 -3.40
CA SER A 24 7.10 -9.53 -3.41
C SER A 24 8.37 -9.10 -4.15
N GLY A 25 9.54 -9.37 -3.57
CA GLY A 25 10.85 -9.03 -4.15
C GLY A 25 11.28 -7.57 -3.96
N LEU A 26 10.42 -6.69 -3.44
CA LEU A 26 10.74 -5.27 -3.23
C LEU A 26 10.90 -4.90 -1.75
N GLY A 27 10.92 -5.89 -0.85
CA GLY A 27 11.06 -5.69 0.58
C GLY A 27 12.37 -5.00 0.97
N GLU A 28 13.45 -5.20 0.22
CA GLU A 28 14.76 -4.58 0.49
C GLU A 28 14.81 -3.07 0.21
N PHE A 29 13.82 -2.53 -0.52
CA PHE A 29 13.71 -1.10 -0.78
C PHE A 29 13.72 -0.26 0.51
N VAL A 30 13.28 -0.83 1.64
CA VAL A 30 13.32 -0.16 2.94
C VAL A 30 14.71 0.26 3.38
N GLY A 31 15.78 -0.35 2.85
CA GLY A 31 17.16 0.06 3.08
C GLY A 31 17.52 1.41 2.45
N SER A 32 16.73 1.88 1.48
CA SER A 32 16.88 3.20 0.84
C SER A 32 16.16 4.32 1.59
N ILE A 33 15.38 3.99 2.62
CA ILE A 33 14.63 4.95 3.42
C ILE A 33 15.53 5.47 4.55
N ASN A 34 15.59 6.79 4.72
CA ASN A 34 16.12 7.39 5.95
C ASN A 34 15.12 7.15 7.08
N LYS A 35 15.29 6.04 7.79
CA LYS A 35 14.32 5.53 8.78
C LYS A 35 14.26 6.40 10.03
N ILE A 36 13.03 6.74 10.42
CA ILE A 36 12.67 7.39 11.70
C ILE A 36 12.19 6.32 12.68
N ALA A 37 11.32 5.41 12.22
CA ALA A 37 10.77 4.34 13.04
C ALA A 37 10.40 3.11 12.19
N GLU A 38 10.32 1.96 12.85
CA GLU A 38 9.86 0.70 12.29
C GLU A 38 8.89 0.07 13.29
N ILE A 39 7.72 -0.34 12.81
CA ILE A 39 6.61 -0.82 13.66
C ILE A 39 6.15 -2.17 13.13
N SER A 40 6.03 -3.18 13.99
CA SER A 40 5.43 -4.46 13.59
C SER A 40 3.95 -4.28 13.30
N TYR A 41 3.42 -4.95 12.27
CA TYR A 41 1.98 -4.98 12.03
C TYR A 41 1.20 -5.51 13.23
N LYS A 42 1.83 -6.36 14.08
CA LYS A 42 1.22 -6.88 15.31
C LYS A 42 0.91 -5.80 16.35
N GLU A 43 1.59 -4.66 16.28
CA GLU A 43 1.40 -3.53 17.19
C GLU A 43 0.32 -2.55 16.68
N LEU A 44 -0.16 -2.76 15.45
CA LEU A 44 -1.09 -1.87 14.77
C LEU A 44 -2.46 -2.56 14.66
N GLU A 45 -3.43 -2.08 15.43
CA GLU A 45 -4.78 -2.64 15.40
C GLU A 45 -5.38 -2.63 13.99
N GLY A 46 -5.88 -3.78 13.56
CA GLY A 46 -6.50 -4.00 12.26
C GLY A 46 -5.51 -4.06 11.09
N PHE A 47 -4.20 -3.93 11.33
CA PHE A 47 -3.22 -4.25 10.29
C PHE A 47 -3.19 -5.76 10.06
N PRO A 48 -2.98 -6.18 8.80
CA PRO A 48 -3.01 -7.59 8.47
C PRO A 48 -1.74 -8.28 8.95
N ILE A 49 -1.88 -9.49 9.48
CA ILE A 49 -0.76 -10.35 9.87
C ILE A 49 -0.41 -11.21 8.66
N SER A 50 0.77 -11.01 8.08
CA SER A 50 1.19 -11.76 6.89
C SER A 50 1.60 -13.19 7.25
N GLY A 51 1.09 -14.16 6.49
CA GLY A 51 1.47 -15.58 6.60
C GLY A 51 2.45 -16.05 5.51
N VAL A 52 2.80 -15.19 4.54
CA VAL A 52 3.55 -15.57 3.34
C VAL A 52 5.03 -15.19 3.47
N GLY A 53 5.93 -16.11 3.12
CA GLY A 53 7.37 -15.88 3.10
C GLY A 53 7.77 -14.67 2.23
N GLY A 54 8.64 -13.80 2.75
CA GLY A 54 9.08 -12.58 2.07
C GLY A 54 8.34 -11.29 2.49
N HIS A 55 7.30 -11.39 3.31
CA HIS A 55 6.63 -10.24 3.90
C HIS A 55 7.04 -10.09 5.37
N ALA A 56 7.96 -9.16 5.64
CA ALA A 56 8.50 -8.95 6.98
C ALA A 56 7.43 -8.48 7.99
N GLY A 57 6.31 -7.93 7.50
CA GLY A 57 5.19 -7.53 8.34
C GLY A 57 5.48 -6.27 9.15
N LYS A 58 6.17 -5.31 8.53
CA LYS A 58 6.68 -4.10 9.17
C LYS A 58 6.24 -2.86 8.43
N LEU A 59 5.94 -1.82 9.19
CA LEU A 59 5.65 -0.48 8.72
C LEU A 59 6.87 0.40 8.97
N ILE A 60 7.43 0.97 7.91
CA ILE A 60 8.62 1.81 7.96
C ILE A 60 8.19 3.26 7.82
N LEU A 61 8.63 4.12 8.74
CA LEU A 61 8.40 5.55 8.72
C LEU A 61 9.75 6.21 8.46
N GLY A 62 9.80 7.17 7.54
CA GLY A 62 11.05 7.83 7.23
C GLY A 62 10.92 8.88 6.15
N THR A 63 12.06 9.16 5.51
CA THR A 63 12.12 10.08 4.38
C THR A 63 12.90 9.50 3.21
N ILE A 64 12.54 9.91 2.00
CA ILE A 64 13.35 9.74 0.78
C ILE A 64 13.44 11.12 0.13
N ALA A 65 14.65 11.60 -0.16
CA ALA A 65 14.86 12.96 -0.70
C ALA A 65 14.10 14.05 0.09
N ASN A 66 14.13 13.95 1.43
CA ASN A 66 13.39 14.82 2.37
C ASN A 66 11.86 14.77 2.29
N VAL A 67 11.28 13.92 1.44
CA VAL A 67 9.83 13.68 1.40
C VAL A 67 9.48 12.68 2.49
N PRO A 68 8.56 13.00 3.43
CA PRO A 68 8.14 12.06 4.46
C PRO A 68 7.26 10.97 3.86
N ILE A 69 7.63 9.72 4.10
CA ILE A 69 6.99 8.54 3.52
C ILE A 69 6.71 7.48 4.57
N ILE A 70 5.68 6.69 4.33
CA ILE A 70 5.34 5.50 5.10
C ILE A 70 5.34 4.29 4.17
N ALA A 71 6.11 3.26 4.48
CA ALA A 71 6.27 2.09 3.61
C ALA A 71 5.84 0.80 4.34
N MET A 72 4.89 0.09 3.76
CA MET A 72 4.52 -1.26 4.16
C MET A 72 5.52 -2.25 3.55
N GLN A 73 6.34 -2.87 4.40
CA GLN A 73 7.22 -3.97 4.02
C GLN A 73 6.44 -5.28 3.98
N GLY A 74 5.60 -5.36 2.95
CA GLY A 74 4.73 -6.48 2.67
C GLY A 74 3.25 -6.18 2.82
N ARG A 75 2.43 -7.08 2.30
CA ARG A 75 0.97 -6.99 2.23
C ARG A 75 0.37 -8.38 2.42
N VAL A 76 -0.94 -8.42 2.60
CA VAL A 76 -1.69 -9.67 2.52
C VAL A 76 -2.53 -9.72 1.26
N HIS A 77 -2.91 -10.92 0.89
CA HIS A 77 -3.61 -11.21 -0.34
C HIS A 77 -4.97 -11.81 -0.06
N TYR A 78 -5.88 -11.57 -1.01
CA TYR A 78 -7.22 -12.15 -0.99
C TYR A 78 -7.19 -13.69 -0.87
N TYR A 79 -6.24 -14.36 -1.53
CA TYR A 79 -6.16 -15.82 -1.55
C TYR A 79 -5.79 -16.45 -0.20
N GLU A 80 -5.22 -15.67 0.74
CA GLU A 80 -4.76 -16.24 2.02
C GLU A 80 -5.97 -16.70 2.84
N ASN A 81 -6.98 -15.84 2.96
CA ASN A 81 -8.12 -16.07 3.86
C ASN A 81 -9.49 -15.75 3.23
N GLY A 82 -9.55 -15.41 1.94
CA GLY A 82 -10.78 -14.99 1.25
C GLY A 82 -11.31 -13.61 1.66
N GLN A 83 -10.49 -12.79 2.33
CA GLN A 83 -10.88 -11.47 2.81
C GLN A 83 -10.50 -10.36 1.82
N VAL A 84 -11.46 -9.90 1.02
CA VAL A 84 -11.24 -8.88 -0.03
C VAL A 84 -10.85 -7.50 0.52
N ASP A 85 -11.18 -7.21 1.77
CA ASP A 85 -10.93 -5.92 2.41
C ASP A 85 -9.77 -5.95 3.43
N ALA A 86 -8.92 -6.97 3.40
CA ALA A 86 -7.81 -7.14 4.35
C ALA A 86 -6.81 -5.96 4.37
N MET A 87 -6.71 -5.20 3.28
CA MET A 87 -5.86 -4.00 3.18
C MET A 87 -6.60 -2.69 3.50
N LYS A 88 -7.92 -2.73 3.78
CA LYS A 88 -8.75 -1.53 4.00
C LYS A 88 -8.24 -0.69 5.17
N VAL A 89 -7.89 -1.32 6.29
CA VAL A 89 -7.44 -0.61 7.50
C VAL A 89 -6.11 0.12 7.26
N PRO A 90 -5.03 -0.51 6.75
CA PRO A 90 -3.80 0.20 6.42
C PRO A 90 -4.01 1.40 5.51
N ILE A 91 -4.77 1.23 4.41
CA ILE A 91 -5.01 2.31 3.45
C ILE A 91 -5.80 3.47 4.07
N LYS A 92 -6.85 3.18 4.85
CA LYS A 92 -7.56 4.23 5.58
C LYS A 92 -6.68 4.90 6.65
N CYS A 93 -5.78 4.14 7.28
CA CYS A 93 -4.80 4.67 8.24
C CYS A 93 -3.88 5.69 7.59
N PHE A 94 -3.32 5.38 6.41
CA PHE A 94 -2.45 6.30 5.67
C PHE A 94 -3.17 7.56 5.24
N LYS A 95 -4.41 7.44 4.76
CA LYS A 95 -5.22 8.61 4.43
C LYS A 95 -5.44 9.52 5.65
N GLN A 96 -5.71 8.94 6.82
CA GLN A 96 -5.88 9.70 8.07
C GLN A 96 -4.59 10.33 8.59
N LEU A 97 -3.42 9.76 8.29
CA LEU A 97 -2.11 10.35 8.62
C LEU A 97 -1.71 11.51 7.70
N GLY A 98 -2.47 11.73 6.62
CA GLY A 98 -2.23 12.83 5.67
C GLY A 98 -1.54 12.42 4.38
N CYS A 99 -1.43 11.11 4.08
CA CYS A 99 -0.91 10.69 2.77
C CYS A 99 -1.83 11.17 1.65
N GLU A 100 -1.21 11.75 0.64
CA GLU A 100 -1.86 12.28 -0.57
C GLU A 100 -1.68 11.32 -1.75
N VAL A 101 -0.56 10.59 -1.76
CA VAL A 101 -0.21 9.62 -2.80
C VAL A 101 -0.08 8.23 -2.20
N LEU A 102 -0.63 7.23 -2.89
CA LEU A 102 -0.43 5.82 -2.60
C LEU A 102 0.27 5.17 -3.79
N ILE A 103 1.50 4.68 -3.57
CA ILE A 103 2.26 3.91 -4.54
C ILE A 103 2.10 2.44 -4.18
N LEU A 104 1.58 1.66 -5.13
CA LEU A 104 1.40 0.22 -4.99
C LEU A 104 2.41 -0.50 -5.88
N THR A 105 3.14 -1.47 -5.32
CA THR A 105 4.02 -2.33 -6.11
C THR A 105 3.61 -3.79 -5.96
N ASN A 106 3.76 -4.55 -7.04
CA ASN A 106 3.51 -5.99 -7.05
C ASN A 106 4.36 -6.67 -8.12
N ALA A 107 4.62 -7.97 -7.93
CA ALA A 107 5.07 -8.85 -8.99
C ALA A 107 3.84 -9.33 -9.81
N ALA A 108 4.02 -9.49 -11.12
CA ALA A 108 2.98 -10.00 -12.03
C ALA A 108 3.61 -10.75 -13.20
N GLY A 109 2.81 -11.60 -13.85
CA GLY A 109 3.13 -12.14 -15.17
C GLY A 109 2.71 -11.17 -16.27
N SER A 110 3.52 -11.06 -17.32
CA SER A 110 3.21 -10.22 -18.49
C SER A 110 2.41 -11.00 -19.53
N LEU A 111 1.42 -10.33 -20.13
CA LEU A 111 0.77 -10.76 -21.36
C LEU A 111 1.31 -10.03 -22.60
N ASP A 112 2.13 -8.99 -22.39
CA ASP A 112 2.82 -8.28 -23.46
C ASP A 112 4.10 -9.04 -23.81
N LYS A 113 4.18 -9.49 -25.07
CA LYS A 113 5.32 -10.24 -25.62
C LYS A 113 6.62 -9.44 -25.62
N ASN A 114 6.55 -8.11 -25.55
CA ASN A 114 7.73 -7.24 -25.51
C ASN A 114 8.20 -6.95 -24.08
N ALA A 115 7.38 -7.23 -23.07
CA ALA A 115 7.71 -7.05 -21.67
C ALA A 115 8.04 -8.40 -21.02
N GLY A 116 9.30 -8.81 -21.13
CA GLY A 116 9.83 -10.04 -20.53
C GLY A 116 10.08 -9.92 -19.01
N PRO A 117 10.53 -11.01 -18.35
CA PRO A 117 10.91 -11.00 -16.94
C PRO A 117 11.90 -9.87 -16.61
N GLY A 118 11.67 -9.16 -15.50
CA GLY A 118 12.48 -8.00 -15.08
C GLY A 118 11.99 -6.66 -15.62
N SER A 119 11.03 -6.64 -16.55
CA SER A 119 10.42 -5.40 -17.02
C SER A 119 9.60 -4.72 -15.91
N VAL A 120 9.61 -3.38 -15.91
CA VAL A 120 8.76 -2.54 -15.05
C VAL A 120 7.60 -2.00 -15.87
N MET A 121 6.39 -2.02 -15.30
CA MET A 121 5.19 -1.53 -15.95
C MET A 121 4.46 -0.54 -15.04
N VAL A 122 4.01 0.57 -15.62
CA VAL A 122 3.13 1.53 -14.96
C VAL A 122 1.68 1.17 -15.26
N LEU A 123 0.93 0.75 -14.25
CA LEU A 123 -0.49 0.40 -14.41
C LEU A 123 -1.32 1.65 -14.68
N SER A 124 -2.14 1.63 -15.74
CA SER A 124 -3.07 2.71 -16.07
C SER A 124 -4.53 2.36 -15.81
N ASP A 125 -4.84 1.06 -15.70
CA ASP A 125 -6.17 0.54 -15.40
C ASP A 125 -6.07 -0.93 -14.93
N TYR A 126 -7.19 -1.53 -14.55
CA TYR A 126 -7.26 -2.91 -14.09
C TYR A 126 -8.58 -3.59 -14.43
N ILE A 127 -8.56 -4.93 -14.52
CA ILE A 127 -9.75 -5.77 -14.59
C ILE A 127 -9.81 -6.63 -13.33
N ASN A 128 -10.90 -6.51 -12.56
CA ASN A 128 -11.09 -7.29 -11.34
C ASN A 128 -11.85 -8.58 -11.59
N PHE A 129 -11.13 -9.66 -11.90
CA PHE A 129 -11.72 -10.99 -12.08
C PHE A 129 -12.14 -11.70 -10.79
N THR A 130 -11.85 -11.14 -9.61
CA THR A 130 -12.29 -11.75 -8.34
C THR A 130 -13.81 -11.65 -8.14
N GLY A 131 -14.48 -10.74 -8.86
CA GLY A 131 -15.91 -10.46 -8.70
C GLY A 131 -16.29 -9.78 -7.37
N MET A 132 -15.31 -9.48 -6.51
CA MET A 132 -15.52 -8.94 -5.17
C MET A 132 -14.90 -7.55 -5.04
N SER A 133 -15.62 -6.64 -4.38
CA SER A 133 -15.13 -5.31 -4.04
C SER A 133 -14.79 -5.22 -2.56
N PRO A 134 -13.71 -4.52 -2.16
CA PRO A 134 -13.44 -4.22 -0.75
C PRO A 134 -14.53 -3.36 -0.11
N LEU A 135 -15.41 -2.74 -0.91
CA LEU A 135 -16.57 -1.97 -0.45
C LEU A 135 -17.83 -2.83 -0.29
N PHE A 136 -17.73 -4.16 -0.46
CA PHE A 136 -18.84 -5.05 -0.20
C PHE A 136 -19.33 -4.91 1.25
N LYS A 137 -20.65 -4.89 1.45
CA LYS A 137 -21.35 -4.62 2.73
C LYS A 137 -21.17 -3.22 3.31
N GLU A 138 -20.42 -2.31 2.67
CA GLU A 138 -20.41 -0.91 3.09
C GLU A 138 -21.81 -0.29 2.88
N MET A 139 -22.23 0.54 3.83
CA MET A 139 -23.52 1.21 3.85
C MET A 139 -23.39 2.67 3.43
N GLY A 140 -24.48 3.26 2.95
CA GLY A 140 -24.50 4.66 2.48
C GLY A 140 -23.91 4.84 1.08
N ASN A 141 -23.78 6.10 0.67
CA ASN A 141 -23.42 6.46 -0.71
C ASN A 141 -21.91 6.45 -0.97
N GLU A 142 -21.08 6.51 0.07
CA GLU A 142 -19.61 6.50 -0.04
C GLU A 142 -19.04 5.23 -0.69
N ARG A 143 -19.84 4.16 -0.79
CA ARG A 143 -19.48 2.93 -1.50
C ARG A 143 -19.50 3.05 -3.02
N PHE A 144 -20.18 4.06 -3.56
CA PHE A 144 -20.28 4.31 -5.00
C PHE A 144 -19.11 5.20 -5.43
N VAL A 145 -17.97 4.57 -5.69
CA VAL A 145 -16.74 5.27 -6.05
C VAL A 145 -16.58 5.30 -7.57
N ASN A 146 -16.29 6.48 -8.12
CA ASN A 146 -15.90 6.61 -9.52
C ASN A 146 -14.50 6.02 -9.72
N MET A 147 -14.37 5.06 -10.63
CA MET A 147 -13.08 4.44 -10.97
C MET A 147 -12.41 5.04 -12.22
N VAL A 148 -13.03 6.06 -12.85
CA VAL A 148 -12.35 6.87 -13.86
C VAL A 148 -11.13 7.52 -13.22
N ASN A 149 -9.96 7.31 -13.83
CA ASN A 149 -8.69 7.79 -13.30
C ASN A 149 -8.33 7.21 -11.92
N ALA A 150 -8.74 5.98 -11.61
CA ALA A 150 -8.31 5.26 -10.40
C ALA A 150 -6.78 5.15 -10.28
N PHE A 151 -6.09 5.10 -11.42
CA PHE A 151 -4.65 5.30 -11.54
C PHE A 151 -4.37 6.70 -12.09
N ASP A 152 -3.97 7.62 -11.21
CA ASP A 152 -3.87 9.03 -11.53
C ASP A 152 -2.99 9.33 -12.75
N ARG A 153 -3.57 9.98 -13.76
CA ARG A 153 -2.91 10.30 -15.03
C ARG A 153 -1.69 11.19 -14.85
N SER A 154 -1.76 12.20 -13.99
CA SER A 154 -0.66 13.14 -13.78
C SER A 154 0.52 12.43 -13.13
N LEU A 155 0.30 11.59 -12.11
CA LEU A 155 1.36 10.79 -11.50
C LEU A 155 2.00 9.83 -12.52
N ARG A 156 1.20 9.15 -13.35
CA ARG A 156 1.72 8.22 -14.37
C ARG A 156 2.60 8.91 -15.41
N GLN A 157 2.26 10.15 -15.80
CA GLN A 157 3.04 10.92 -16.76
C GLN A 157 4.37 11.42 -16.18
N ASN A 158 4.52 11.45 -14.85
CA ASN A 158 5.74 11.91 -14.17
C ASN A 158 6.61 10.76 -13.63
N ILE A 159 6.24 9.50 -13.87
CA ILE A 159 6.94 8.30 -13.35
C ILE A 159 8.00 7.74 -14.32
N LEU A 160 8.14 8.31 -15.53
CA LEU A 160 9.15 7.94 -16.53
C LEU A 160 9.73 9.18 -17.22
#